data_AF-A0AAU9W5V1-F1
#
_entry.id   AF-A0AAU9W5V1-F1
#
_cell.length_a   1.000
_cell.length_b   1.000
_cell.length_c   1.000
_cell.angle_alpha   90.00
_cell.angle_beta   90.00
_cell.angle_gamma   90.00
#
_symmetry.space_group_name_H-M   'P 1'
#
loop_
_entity.id
_entity.type
_entity.pdbx_description
1 polymer ?
#
loop_
_entity_poly.entity_id
_entity_poly.type
_entity_poly.pdbx_seq_one_letter_code
_entity_poly.pdbx_strand_id
1 'polypeptide(L)' 'MTVPNNMLRGDVTMFLLLKGGGYHSFHIFFLLHRTKKPVTLPSNHVVEHRLVRTDLDNKDVKKVLLEEYVKAHVNPV' A
#
# COMPACT_ATOMS: atom_id res chain seq x y z
N MET A 1 -0.13 9.28 -4.91
CA MET A 1 -1.53 9.19 -5.38
C MET A 1 -1.82 10.35 -6.32
N THR A 2 -2.17 10.07 -7.56
CA THR A 2 -2.45 11.06 -8.61
C THR A 2 -3.89 10.94 -9.10
N VAL A 3 -4.42 11.98 -9.74
CA VAL A 3 -5.81 12.01 -10.22
C VAL A 3 -5.89 12.28 -11.73
N PRO A 4 -5.46 11.34 -12.59
CA PRO A 4 -5.69 11.44 -14.03
C PRO A 4 -7.17 11.15 -14.38
N ASN A 5 -7.76 11.93 -15.30
CA ASN A 5 -9.12 11.69 -15.84
C ASN A 5 -10.20 11.46 -14.77
N ASN A 6 -10.15 12.20 -13.66
CA ASN A 6 -11.05 12.07 -12.51
C ASN A 6 -11.01 10.68 -11.80
N MET A 7 -9.92 9.94 -11.96
CA MET A 7 -9.71 8.63 -11.32
C MET A 7 -8.54 8.69 -10.35
N LEU A 8 -8.71 8.13 -9.15
CA LEU A 8 -7.61 8.05 -8.19
C LEU A 8 -6.66 6.91 -8.58
N ARG A 9 -5.42 7.28 -8.92
CA ARG A 9 -4.35 6.38 -9.34
C ARG A 9 -3.26 6.33 -8.27
N GLY A 10 -2.82 5.13 -7.95
CA GLY A 10 -1.63 4.91 -7.15
C GLY A 10 -0.60 4.06 -7.87
N ASP A 11 0.65 4.37 -7.57
CA ASP A 11 1.82 3.70 -8.10
C ASP A 11 2.76 3.50 -6.91
N VAL A 12 3.15 2.26 -6.65
CA VAL A 12 3.97 1.93 -5.48
C VAL A 12 4.98 0.86 -5.86
N THR A 13 6.23 1.09 -5.48
CA THR A 13 7.24 0.02 -5.42
C THR A 13 7.27 -0.53 -4.01
N MET A 14 6.99 -1.82 -3.85
CA MET A 14 7.08 -2.52 -2.58
C MET A 14 8.32 -3.39 -2.54
N PHE A 15 8.78 -3.70 -1.32
CA PHE A 15 9.98 -4.49 -1.10
C PHE A 15 9.69 -5.62 -0.11
N LEU A 16 9.93 -6.86 -0.53
CA LEU A 16 9.83 -8.04 0.32
C LEU A 16 11.20 -8.41 0.86
N LEU A 17 11.37 -8.41 2.18
CA LEU A 17 12.60 -8.85 2.83
C LEU A 17 12.78 -10.37 2.66
N LEU A 18 13.95 -10.79 2.19
CA LEU A 18 14.27 -12.21 1.99
C LEU A 18 15.04 -12.80 3.20
N LYS A 19 14.92 -14.11 3.38
CA LYS A 19 15.68 -14.84 4.39
C LYS A 19 17.17 -14.76 4.06
N GLY A 20 17.99 -14.31 5.01
CA GLY A 20 19.43 -14.08 4.81
C GLY A 20 19.78 -12.64 4.40
N GLY A 21 18.79 -11.75 4.35
CA GLY A 21 18.97 -10.34 3.97
C GLY A 21 18.66 -10.08 2.50
N GLY A 22 18.61 -8.80 2.14
CA GLY A 22 18.23 -8.35 0.80
C GLY A 22 16.72 -8.22 0.60
N TYR A 23 16.34 -7.57 -0.52
CA TYR A 23 14.94 -7.29 -0.84
C TYR A 23 14.61 -7.75 -2.26
N HIS A 24 13.42 -8.33 -2.41
CA HIS A 24 12.77 -8.47 -3.71
C HIS A 24 11.82 -7.30 -3.93
N SER A 25 12.14 -6.43 -4.87
CA SER A 25 11.28 -5.30 -5.25
C SER A 25 10.21 -5.74 -6.24
N PHE A 26 8.98 -5.32 -6.03
CA PHE A 26 7.89 -5.52 -6.97
C PHE A 26 7.09 -4.23 -7.14
N HIS A 27 6.74 -3.93 -8.38
CA HIS A 27 5.98 -2.74 -8.74
C HIS A 27 4.50 -3.06 -8.79
N ILE A 28 3.69 -2.36 -8.00
CA ILE A 28 2.23 -2.48 -8.04
C ILE A 28 1.63 -1.19 -8.56
N PHE A 29 0.79 -1.38 -9.57
CA PHE A 29 0.00 -0.31 -10.14
C PHE A 29 -1.46 -0.50 -9.77
N PHE A 30 -2.10 0.49 -9.15
CA PHE A 30 -3.50 0.44 -8.78
C PHE A 30 -4.29 1.62 -9.32
N LEU A 31 -5.40 1.30 -10.01
CA LEU A 31 -6.35 2.26 -10.53
C LEU A 31 -7.69 2.08 -9.82
N LEU A 32 -8.05 3.06 -8.98
CA LEU A 32 -9.33 3.04 -8.30
C LEU A 32 -10.39 3.64 -9.24
N HIS A 33 -11.15 2.76 -9.88
CA HIS A 33 -12.05 3.14 -10.98
C HIS A 33 -13.51 3.33 -10.57
N ARG A 34 -13.94 2.91 -9.36
CA ARG A 34 -15.37 2.90 -9.02
C ARG A 34 -15.66 3.21 -7.56
N THR A 35 -15.97 4.47 -7.29
CA THR A 35 -16.80 4.83 -6.13
C THR A 35 -18.26 4.65 -6.52
N LYS A 36 -19.07 4.05 -5.64
CA LYS A 36 -20.51 3.86 -5.88
C LYS A 36 -21.30 5.19 -5.91
N LYS A 37 -20.69 6.27 -5.41
CA LYS A 37 -21.25 7.61 -5.33
C LYS A 37 -20.19 8.63 -5.80
N PRO A 38 -20.61 9.82 -6.28
CA PRO A 38 -19.68 10.93 -6.51
C PRO A 38 -18.91 11.26 -5.23
N VAL A 39 -17.59 11.43 -5.34
CA VAL A 39 -16.72 11.83 -4.23
C VAL A 39 -15.85 13.00 -4.66
N THR A 40 -15.49 13.85 -3.71
CA THR A 40 -14.49 14.90 -3.92
C THR A 40 -13.12 14.26 -4.05
N LEU A 41 -12.43 14.56 -5.16
CA LEU A 41 -11.09 14.02 -5.41
C LEU A 41 -10.04 14.81 -4.63
N PRO A 42 -9.10 14.13 -3.94
CA PRO A 42 -8.04 14.80 -3.21
C PRO A 42 -6.98 15.38 -4.16
N SER A 43 -6.20 16.34 -3.68
CA SER A 43 -4.97 16.77 -4.36
C SER A 43 -3.93 15.65 -4.40
N ASN A 44 -2.88 15.83 -5.20
CA ASN A 44 -1.76 14.89 -5.24
C ASN A 44 -1.13 14.78 -3.84
N HIS A 45 -0.99 13.55 -3.36
CA HIS A 45 -0.50 13.24 -2.01
C HIS A 45 0.24 11.89 -2.00
N VAL A 46 0.98 11.64 -0.94
CA VAL A 46 1.69 10.38 -0.70
C VAL A 46 0.93 9.57 0.34
N VAL A 47 0.95 8.25 0.18
CA VAL A 47 0.46 7.31 1.19
C VAL A 47 1.59 6.36 1.52
N GLU A 48 2.03 6.42 2.77
CA GLU A 48 3.04 5.51 3.31
C GLU A 48 2.33 4.27 3.86
N HIS A 49 2.84 3.10 3.47
CA HIS A 49 2.32 1.81 3.92
C HIS A 49 3.41 1.04 4.66
N ARG A 50 3.03 0.40 5.76
CA ARG A 50 3.82 -0.63 6.43
C ARG A 50 2.92 -1.81 6.73
N LEU A 51 3.09 -2.89 5.96
CA LEU A 51 2.38 -4.14 6.13
C LEU A 51 3.28 -5.14 6.88
N VAL A 52 2.81 -5.66 8.00
CA VAL A 52 3.57 -6.56 8.87
C VAL A 52 2.75 -7.80 9.18
N ARG A 53 3.38 -8.96 9.01
CA ARG A 53 2.85 -10.23 9.52
C ARG A 53 3.38 -10.47 10.93
N THR A 54 2.49 -10.60 11.91
CA THR A 54 2.87 -10.63 13.35
C THR A 54 2.91 -12.04 13.94
N ASP A 55 2.43 -13.06 13.23
CA ASP A 55 2.36 -14.45 13.68
C ASP A 55 3.55 -15.33 13.24
N LEU A 56 4.67 -14.74 12.81
CA LEU A 56 5.80 -15.47 12.21
C LEU A 56 6.44 -16.53 13.12
N ASP A 57 6.41 -16.33 14.44
CA ASP A 57 6.99 -17.26 15.42
C ASP A 57 6.10 -18.47 15.71
N ASN A 58 4.88 -18.48 15.19
CA ASN A 58 3.85 -19.44 15.54
C ASN A 58 3.75 -20.49 14.43
N LYS A 59 4.35 -21.67 14.65
CA LYS A 59 4.58 -22.69 13.61
C LYS A 59 3.34 -23.48 13.18
N ASP A 60 2.25 -23.40 13.93
CA ASP A 60 1.05 -24.23 13.74
C ASP A 60 -0.18 -23.47 13.22
N VAL A 61 -0.02 -22.23 12.73
CA VAL A 61 -1.18 -21.37 12.46
C VAL A 61 -1.73 -21.59 11.04
N LYS A 62 -2.92 -22.22 10.96
CA LYS A 62 -3.78 -22.26 9.75
C LYS A 62 -4.40 -20.89 9.39
N LYS A 63 -4.10 -19.85 10.15
CA LYS A 63 -4.60 -18.48 10.05
C LYS A 63 -3.39 -17.53 10.01
N VAL A 64 -3.53 -16.41 9.33
CA VAL A 64 -2.47 -15.39 9.21
C VAL A 64 -2.91 -14.16 9.99
N LEU A 65 -2.02 -13.58 10.78
CA LEU A 65 -2.25 -12.29 11.44
C LEU A 65 -1.48 -11.20 10.72
N LEU A 66 -2.21 -10.21 10.22
CA LEU A 66 -1.69 -9.15 9.37
C LEU A 66 -2.09 -7.80 9.96
N GLU A 67 -1.10 -6.93 10.12
CA GLU A 67 -1.29 -5.55 10.57
C GLU A 67 -0.80 -4.61 9.48
N GLU A 68 -1.62 -3.62 9.14
CA GLU A 68 -1.28 -2.58 8.19
C GLU A 68 -1.32 -1.22 8.87
N TYR A 69 -0.22 -0.48 8.75
CA TYR A 69 -0.15 0.92 9.12
C TYR A 69 -0.12 1.77 7.85
N VAL A 70 -1.05 2.72 7.78
CA VAL A 70 -1.23 3.59 6.62
C VAL A 70 -1.26 5.04 7.07
N LYS A 71 -0.45 5.90 6.44
CA LYS A 71 -0.46 7.33 6.68
C LYS A 71 -0.47 8.11 5.37
N ALA A 72 -1.51 8.92 5.18
CA ALA A 72 -1.55 9.86 4.07
C ALA A 72 -0.98 11.21 4.49
N HIS A 73 -0.16 11.81 3.63
CA HIS A 73 0.34 13.17 3.83
C HIS A 73 0.60 13.85 2.49
N VAL A 74 0.62 15.19 2.50
CA VAL A 74 1.08 15.96 1.34
C VAL A 74 2.58 15.73 1.19
N ASN A 75 3.07 15.63 -0.05
CA ASN A 75 4.50 15.48 -0.29
C ASN A 75 5.23 16.72 0.26
N PRO A 76 6.10 16.60 1.27
CA PRO A 76 6.66 17.74 1.99
C PRO A 76 7.84 18.38 1.25
N VAL A 77 7.80 18.48 -0.09
CA VAL A 77 8.89 19.04 -0.92
C VAL A 77 9.48 20.29 -0.29
#